data_AF-A0A1I7T225-F1
#
_entry.id   AF-A0A1I7T225-F1
#
_cell.length_a   1.000
_cell.length_b   1.000
_cell.length_c   1.000
_cell.angle_alpha   90.00
_cell.angle_beta   90.00
_cell.angle_gamma   90.00
#
_symmetry.space_group_name_H-M   'P 1'
#
loop_
_entity.id
_entity.type
_entity.pdbx_description
1 polymer ?
#
loop_
_entity_poly.entity_id
_entity_poly.type
_entity_poly.pdbx_seq_one_letter_code
_entity_poly.pdbx_strand_id
1 'polypeptide(L)'
;MFDTYGLVVKDLARFIMDLYAPDNSLRWKNVIFFSNAVFWIWFHYAIILYCGFKMHFNMKQELKKFSVSNRKLQKQFFHALVVQSLGPTVLLVLPVGTIVIAPLFAPHLNLEFSWQTGWLYSIVGLYPPFDSIAFILIVSEYRKVVKSELEWKYHTDEDFQNNFVSYSILKEHENLILL
;
A
#
# COMPACT_ATOMS: atom_id res chain seq x y z
N MET A 1 23.66 14.12 -15.07
CA MET A 1 23.81 13.24 -13.88
C MET A 1 25.23 13.30 -13.32
N PHE A 2 26.26 13.32 -14.16
CA PHE A 2 27.63 13.60 -13.73
C PHE A 2 27.76 15.02 -13.13
N ASP A 3 27.17 16.02 -13.78
CA ASP A 3 27.22 17.43 -13.32
C ASP A 3 26.40 17.72 -12.05
N THR A 4 25.51 16.82 -11.64
CA THR A 4 24.63 17.02 -10.47
C THR A 4 24.96 16.10 -9.31
N TYR A 5 25.50 14.91 -9.57
CA TYR A 5 25.75 13.88 -8.55
C TYR A 5 27.18 13.32 -8.55
N GLY A 6 28.05 13.71 -9.49
CA GLY A 6 29.46 13.27 -9.54
C GLY A 6 29.67 11.77 -9.76
N LEU A 7 28.63 11.03 -10.13
CA LEU A 7 28.67 9.57 -10.28
C LEU A 7 28.91 9.16 -11.74
N VAL A 8 29.95 8.35 -11.95
CA VAL A 8 30.28 7.72 -13.23
C VAL A 8 29.14 6.78 -13.63
N VAL A 9 28.50 7.07 -14.76
CA VAL A 9 27.27 6.41 -15.24
C VAL A 9 27.43 4.89 -15.46
N LYS A 10 28.67 4.39 -15.56
CA LYS A 10 28.98 2.96 -15.78
C LYS A 10 28.73 2.06 -14.56
N ASP A 11 28.79 2.59 -13.33
CA ASP A 11 28.75 1.76 -12.11
C ASP A 11 27.38 1.71 -11.43
N LEU A 12 26.38 2.38 -11.99
CA LEU A 12 25.02 2.37 -11.44
C LEU A 12 24.18 1.30 -12.16
N ALA A 13 23.68 0.30 -11.43
CA ALA A 13 22.68 -0.64 -11.93
C ALA A 13 21.38 0.13 -12.24
N ARG A 14 21.25 0.57 -13.48
CA ARG A 14 20.23 1.52 -13.91
C ARG A 14 19.21 0.74 -14.75
N PHE A 15 17.98 0.65 -14.26
CA PHE A 15 16.86 0.17 -15.07
C PHE A 15 16.49 1.29 -16.06
N ILE A 16 17.30 1.48 -17.10
CA ILE A 16 17.12 2.53 -18.11
C ILE A 16 15.93 2.12 -18.99
N MET A 17 14.78 2.70 -18.67
CA MET A 17 13.52 2.58 -19.40
C MET A 17 13.47 3.43 -20.68
N ASP A 18 14.60 3.68 -21.35
CA ASP A 18 14.59 4.43 -22.60
C ASP A 18 14.06 3.55 -23.73
N LEU A 19 12.87 3.87 -24.26
CA LEU A 19 12.29 3.17 -25.43
C LEU A 19 13.03 3.48 -26.73
N TYR A 20 13.68 4.64 -26.80
CA TYR A 20 14.42 5.11 -27.96
C TYR A 20 15.91 5.13 -27.66
N ALA A 21 16.71 4.63 -28.60
CA ALA A 21 18.14 4.85 -28.59
C ALA A 21 18.46 6.27 -29.11
N PRO A 22 19.67 6.80 -28.87
CA PRO A 22 20.07 8.15 -29.30
C PRO A 22 19.99 8.38 -30.82
N ASP A 23 19.90 7.31 -31.60
CA ASP A 23 19.72 7.29 -33.05
C ASP A 23 18.23 7.28 -33.48
N ASN A 24 17.31 7.46 -32.54
CA ASN A 24 15.86 7.40 -32.73
C ASN A 24 15.34 6.00 -33.12
N SER A 25 16.14 4.95 -32.94
CA SER A 25 15.70 3.57 -33.17
C SER A 25 14.93 3.02 -31.97
N LEU A 26 13.83 2.30 -32.25
CA LEU A 26 13.04 1.63 -31.22
C LEU A 26 13.79 0.44 -30.66
N ARG A 27 14.03 0.46 -29.34
CA ARG A 27 14.63 -0.66 -28.62
C ARG A 27 13.57 -1.73 -28.38
N TRP A 28 13.38 -2.60 -29.37
CA TRP A 28 12.34 -3.66 -29.36
C TRP A 28 12.31 -4.51 -28.09
N LYS A 29 13.47 -4.78 -27.46
CA LYS A 29 13.54 -5.50 -26.18
C LYS A 29 12.79 -4.78 -25.05
N ASN A 30 12.87 -3.45 -25.01
CA ASN A 30 12.17 -2.64 -24.02
C ASN A 30 10.68 -2.57 -24.36
N VAL A 31 10.32 -2.43 -25.63
CA VAL A 31 8.92 -2.44 -26.09
C VAL A 31 8.21 -3.74 -25.70
N ILE A 32 8.86 -4.89 -25.88
CA ILE A 32 8.32 -6.19 -25.49
C ILE A 32 8.15 -6.28 -23.96
N PHE A 33 9.12 -5.76 -23.19
CA PHE A 33 9.01 -5.71 -21.73
C PHE A 33 7.81 -4.88 -21.26
N PHE A 34 7.59 -3.69 -21.83
CA PHE A 34 6.43 -2.86 -21.53
C PHE A 34 5.11 -3.52 -21.94
N SER A 35 5.06 -4.11 -23.14
CA SER A 35 3.88 -4.83 -23.62
C SER A 35 3.51 -5.98 -22.68
N ASN A 36 4.51 -6.74 -22.21
CA ASN A 36 4.30 -7.81 -21.24
C ASN A 36 3.78 -7.27 -19.89
N ALA A 37 4.34 -6.16 -19.40
CA ALA A 37 3.87 -5.52 -18.16
C ALA A 37 2.40 -5.08 -18.26
N VAL A 38 2.00 -4.47 -19.39
CA VAL A 38 0.60 -4.07 -19.64
C VAL A 38 -0.32 -5.29 -19.69
N PHE A 39 0.11 -6.38 -20.33
CA PHE A 39 -0.65 -7.63 -20.37
C PHE A 39 -0.87 -8.20 -18.96
N TRP A 40 0.16 -8.23 -18.12
CA TRP A 40 0.05 -8.71 -16.73
C TRP A 40 -0.93 -7.88 -15.91
N ILE A 41 -0.87 -6.54 -16.04
CA ILE A 41 -1.80 -5.64 -15.36
C ILE A 41 -3.23 -5.94 -15.81
N TRP A 42 -3.47 -6.01 -17.12
CA TRP A 42 -4.79 -6.26 -17.68
C TRP A 42 -5.34 -7.64 -17.26
N PHE A 43 -4.51 -8.68 -17.30
CA PHE A 43 -4.86 -10.02 -16.87
C PHE A 43 -5.22 -10.07 -15.38
N HIS A 44 -4.47 -9.37 -14.53
CA HIS A 44 -4.75 -9.27 -13.10
C HIS A 44 -6.11 -8.61 -12.84
N TYR A 45 -6.41 -7.50 -13.53
CA TYR A 45 -7.72 -6.84 -13.46
C TYR A 45 -8.85 -7.71 -13.97
N ALA A 46 -8.63 -8.48 -15.06
CA ALA A 46 -9.63 -9.41 -15.59
C ALA A 46 -9.98 -10.51 -14.58
N ILE A 47 -8.99 -11.05 -13.85
CA ILE A 47 -9.23 -12.01 -12.77
C ILE A 47 -10.02 -11.38 -11.63
N ILE A 48 -9.64 -10.17 -11.18
CA ILE A 48 -10.36 -9.46 -10.11
C ILE A 48 -11.81 -9.24 -10.51
N LEU A 49 -12.07 -8.78 -11.74
CA LEU A 49 -13.42 -8.59 -12.27
C LEU A 49 -14.17 -9.91 -12.35
N TYR A 50 -13.57 -10.96 -12.91
CA TYR A 50 -14.22 -12.26 -13.02
C TYR A 50 -14.57 -12.85 -11.64
N CYS A 51 -13.63 -12.77 -10.70
CA CYS A 51 -13.85 -13.20 -9.31
C CYS A 51 -14.96 -12.38 -8.66
N GLY A 52 -14.96 -11.06 -8.86
CA GLY A 52 -16.00 -10.16 -8.36
C GLY A 52 -17.39 -10.45 -8.93
N PHE A 53 -17.49 -10.67 -10.24
CA PHE A 53 -18.74 -11.04 -10.91
C PHE A 53 -19.24 -12.41 -10.44
N LYS A 54 -18.36 -13.43 -10.41
CA LYS A 54 -18.70 -14.78 -9.93
C LYS A 54 -19.15 -14.74 -8.47
N MET A 55 -18.49 -13.95 -7.63
CA MET A 55 -18.86 -13.76 -6.23
C MET A 55 -20.21 -13.05 -6.10
N HIS A 56 -20.45 -11.97 -6.84
CA HIS A 56 -21.74 -11.27 -6.84
C HIS A 56 -22.91 -12.20 -7.20
N PHE A 57 -22.70 -13.12 -8.16
CA PHE A 57 -23.70 -14.12 -8.55
C PHE A 57 -23.82 -15.28 -7.55
N ASN A 58 -22.71 -15.89 -7.12
CA ASN A 58 -22.69 -16.97 -6.14
C ASN A 58 -23.17 -16.52 -4.75
N MET A 59 -23.04 -15.24 -4.41
CA MET A 59 -23.55 -14.64 -3.17
C MET A 59 -25.06 -14.78 -2.99
N LYS A 60 -25.84 -15.05 -4.05
CA LYS A 60 -27.28 -15.32 -3.94
C LYS A 60 -27.60 -16.79 -3.66
N GLN A 61 -26.75 -17.72 -4.08
CA GLN A 61 -27.01 -19.17 -4.02
C GLN A 61 -26.25 -19.86 -2.88
N GLU A 62 -24.95 -19.61 -2.73
CA GLU A 62 -24.11 -20.29 -1.74
C GLU A 62 -24.17 -19.65 -0.35
N LEU A 63 -24.48 -18.34 -0.25
CA LEU A 63 -24.60 -17.67 1.04
C LEU A 63 -25.88 -17.99 1.82
N LYS A 64 -26.78 -18.81 1.28
CA LYS A 64 -27.84 -19.44 2.08
C LYS A 64 -27.30 -20.56 2.99
N LYS A 65 -26.12 -21.11 2.68
CA LYS A 65 -25.47 -22.19 3.47
C LYS A 65 -24.57 -21.63 4.57
N PHE A 66 -24.12 -20.38 4.46
CA PHE A 66 -23.28 -19.72 5.46
C PHE A 66 -24.11 -18.92 6.46
N SER A 67 -23.55 -18.70 7.65
CA SER A 67 -24.17 -17.83 8.64
C SER A 67 -24.29 -16.40 8.11
N VAL A 68 -25.34 -15.70 8.55
CA VAL A 68 -25.63 -14.30 8.17
C VAL A 68 -24.42 -13.38 8.46
N SER A 69 -23.67 -13.66 9.52
CA SER A 69 -22.45 -12.93 9.90
C SER A 69 -21.33 -13.11 8.87
N ASN A 70 -21.00 -14.35 8.49
CA ASN A 70 -19.91 -14.65 7.55
C ASN A 70 -20.19 -14.11 6.15
N ARG A 71 -21.46 -14.15 5.72
CA ARG A 71 -21.94 -13.52 4.47
C ARG A 71 -21.64 -12.03 4.43
N LYS A 72 -21.96 -11.32 5.50
CA LYS A 72 -21.76 -9.87 5.60
C LYS A 72 -20.27 -9.53 5.58
N LEU A 73 -19.47 -10.29 6.32
CA LEU A 73 -18.02 -10.13 6.40
C LEU A 73 -17.33 -10.31 5.03
N GLN A 74 -17.65 -11.37 4.29
CA GLN A 74 -17.07 -11.59 2.95
C GLN A 74 -17.44 -10.49 1.94
N LYS A 75 -18.67 -9.96 2.00
CA LYS A 75 -19.07 -8.83 1.16
C LYS A 75 -18.25 -7.57 1.48
N GLN A 76 -18.01 -7.32 2.77
CA GLN A 76 -17.22 -6.18 3.23
C GLN A 76 -15.75 -6.32 2.84
N PHE A 77 -15.16 -7.51 2.98
CA PHE A 77 -13.80 -7.78 2.53
C PHE A 77 -13.64 -7.58 1.02
N PHE A 78 -14.60 -8.04 0.22
CA PHE A 78 -14.55 -7.81 -1.22
C PHE A 78 -14.62 -6.32 -1.57
N HIS A 79 -15.55 -5.59 -0.96
CA HIS A 79 -15.63 -4.15 -1.14
C HIS A 79 -14.34 -3.45 -0.72
N ALA A 80 -13.74 -3.87 0.40
CA ALA A 80 -12.45 -3.37 0.85
C ALA A 80 -11.36 -3.68 -0.19
N LEU A 81 -11.27 -4.90 -0.70
CA LEU A 81 -10.30 -5.30 -1.73
C LEU A 81 -10.40 -4.45 -3.00
N VAL A 82 -11.63 -4.15 -3.45
CA VAL A 82 -11.85 -3.30 -4.63
C VAL A 82 -11.38 -1.87 -4.35
N VAL A 83 -11.79 -1.27 -3.24
CA VAL A 83 -11.39 0.12 -2.87
C VAL A 83 -9.88 0.21 -2.64
N GLN A 84 -9.30 -0.77 -1.95
CA GLN A 84 -7.87 -0.87 -1.72
C GLN A 84 -7.08 -1.06 -3.00
N SER A 85 -7.59 -1.78 -4.01
CA SER A 85 -6.89 -1.91 -5.29
C SER A 85 -6.88 -0.60 -6.08
N LEU A 86 -7.92 0.24 -5.92
CA LEU A 86 -8.00 1.54 -6.57
C LEU A 86 -7.06 2.57 -5.93
N GLY A 87 -6.86 2.50 -4.62
CA GLY A 87 -5.94 3.36 -3.86
C GLY A 87 -4.51 3.48 -4.45
N PRO A 88 -3.71 2.41 -4.51
CA PRO A 88 -2.37 2.41 -5.13
C PRO A 88 -2.44 2.68 -6.62
N THR A 89 -3.52 2.29 -7.30
CA THR A 89 -3.63 2.55 -8.74
C THR A 89 -3.71 4.05 -9.00
N VAL A 90 -4.47 4.79 -8.20
CA VAL A 90 -4.53 6.25 -8.31
C VAL A 90 -3.27 6.91 -7.73
N LEU A 91 -2.81 6.47 -6.55
CA LEU A 91 -1.72 7.14 -5.82
C LEU A 91 -0.30 6.77 -6.27
N LEU A 92 -0.10 5.58 -6.85
CA LEU A 92 1.21 5.09 -7.29
C LEU A 92 1.26 4.93 -8.81
N VAL A 93 0.27 4.29 -9.42
CA VAL A 93 0.33 3.99 -10.86
C VAL A 93 0.18 5.25 -11.72
N LEU A 94 -0.61 6.25 -11.30
CA LEU A 94 -0.66 7.54 -12.02
C LEU A 94 0.67 8.29 -11.99
N PRO A 95 1.28 8.62 -10.83
CA PRO A 95 2.55 9.36 -10.81
C PRO A 95 3.68 8.57 -11.47
N VAL A 96 3.79 7.27 -11.21
CA VAL A 96 4.79 6.43 -11.87
C VAL A 96 4.53 6.36 -13.38
N GLY A 97 3.27 6.18 -13.79
CA GLY A 97 2.87 6.15 -15.19
C GLY A 97 3.20 7.45 -15.92
N THR A 98 2.94 8.60 -15.31
CA THR A 98 3.30 9.91 -15.92
C THR A 98 4.80 10.06 -16.12
N ILE A 99 5.63 9.56 -15.18
CA ILE A 99 7.08 9.62 -15.28
C ILE A 99 7.62 8.66 -16.35
N VAL A 100 6.98 7.50 -16.51
CA VAL A 100 7.33 6.53 -17.55
C VAL A 100 6.90 7.02 -18.94
N ILE A 101 5.76 7.71 -19.02
CA ILE A 101 5.18 8.21 -20.28
C ILE A 101 5.83 9.52 -20.72
N ALA A 102 6.27 10.39 -19.80
CA ALA A 102 6.87 11.68 -20.12
C ALA A 102 8.05 11.61 -21.12
N PRO A 103 9.01 10.66 -21.00
CA PRO A 103 10.08 10.46 -21.98
C PRO A 103 9.59 10.06 -23.37
N LEU A 104 8.41 9.44 -23.48
CA LEU A 104 7.81 9.03 -24.75
C LEU A 104 7.31 10.24 -25.56
N PHE A 105 6.84 11.28 -24.87
CA PHE A 105 6.36 12.54 -25.47
C PHE A 105 7.43 13.63 -25.55
N ALA A 106 8.55 13.48 -24.83
CA ALA A 106 9.69 14.39 -24.85
C ALA A 106 10.19 14.77 -26.26
N PRO A 107 10.37 13.84 -27.23
CA PRO A 107 10.80 14.21 -28.59
C PRO A 107 9.75 15.03 -29.38
N HIS A 108 8.47 14.97 -29.00
CA HIS A 108 7.43 15.82 -29.60
C HIS A 108 7.27 17.18 -28.91
N LEU A 109 7.76 17.33 -27.68
CA LEU A 109 7.55 18.54 -26.87
C LEU A 109 8.82 19.39 -26.67
N ASN A 110 10.02 18.93 -27.07
CA ASN A 110 11.30 19.63 -26.84
C ASN A 110 11.49 20.06 -25.37
N LEU A 111 11.05 19.24 -24.42
CA LEU A 111 11.16 19.51 -22.98
C LEU A 111 12.23 18.61 -22.35
N GLU A 112 13.22 19.21 -21.72
CA GLU A 112 14.18 18.50 -20.87
C GLU A 112 13.58 18.28 -19.48
N PHE A 113 13.19 17.04 -19.18
CA PHE A 113 12.64 16.68 -17.87
C PHE A 113 13.75 16.18 -16.92
N SER A 114 14.18 17.03 -15.99
CA SER A 114 15.04 16.63 -14.86
C SER A 114 14.22 16.46 -13.57
N TRP A 115 13.41 15.39 -13.48
CA TRP A 115 12.62 15.14 -12.27
C TRP A 115 13.41 14.36 -11.22
N GLN A 116 13.51 14.88 -10.01
CA GLN A 116 14.01 14.10 -8.87
C GLN A 116 12.97 13.04 -8.52
N THR A 117 13.32 11.75 -8.68
CA THR A 117 12.42 10.62 -8.40
C THR A 117 12.48 10.15 -6.95
N GLY A 118 13.33 10.76 -6.12
CA GLY A 118 13.56 10.33 -4.73
C GLY A 118 12.30 10.30 -3.85
N TRP A 119 11.39 11.27 -4.03
CA TRP A 119 10.14 11.33 -3.27
C TRP A 119 9.17 10.16 -3.58
N LEU A 120 9.24 9.58 -4.78
CA LEU A 120 8.39 8.44 -5.16
C LEU A 120 8.72 7.20 -4.35
N TYR A 121 10.00 6.95 -4.11
CA TYR A 121 10.44 5.81 -3.30
C TYR A 121 9.90 5.90 -1.86
N SER A 122 9.83 7.11 -1.30
CA SER A 122 9.22 7.34 0.00
C SER A 122 7.70 7.07 -0.02
N ILE A 123 6.98 7.51 -1.06
CA ILE A 123 5.53 7.25 -1.18
C ILE A 123 5.25 5.75 -1.38
N VAL A 124 6.04 5.07 -2.20
CA VAL A 124 5.95 3.61 -2.40
C VAL A 124 6.20 2.87 -1.09
N GLY A 125 7.20 3.29 -0.31
CA GLY A 125 7.52 2.68 1.00
C GLY A 125 6.43 2.90 2.05
N LEU A 126 5.68 4.00 1.97
CA LEU A 126 4.56 4.30 2.88
C LEU A 126 3.23 3.65 2.49
N TYR A 127 3.13 3.09 1.28
CA TYR A 127 1.89 2.47 0.80
C TYR A 127 1.46 1.25 1.63
N PRO A 128 2.31 0.25 1.97
CA PRO A 128 1.86 -0.94 2.69
C PRO A 128 1.26 -0.65 4.08
N PRO A 129 1.85 0.25 4.91
CA PRO A 129 1.21 0.69 6.14
C PRO A 129 -0.13 1.40 5.91
N PHE A 130 -0.20 2.28 4.90
CA PHE A 130 -1.42 3.04 4.60
C PHE A 130 -2.57 2.14 4.11
N ASP A 131 -2.26 1.17 3.26
CA ASP A 131 -3.21 0.17 2.75
C ASP A 131 -3.78 -0.69 3.90
N SER A 132 -2.91 -1.10 4.83
CA SER A 132 -3.33 -1.87 6.01
C SER A 132 -4.27 -1.07 6.92
N ILE A 133 -3.99 0.21 7.13
CA ILE A 133 -4.85 1.10 7.93
C ILE A 133 -6.18 1.33 7.21
N ALA A 134 -6.16 1.61 5.91
CA ALA A 134 -7.36 1.80 5.10
C ALA A 134 -8.27 0.57 5.14
N PHE A 135 -7.70 -0.64 5.07
CA PHE A 135 -8.44 -1.89 5.20
C PHE A 135 -9.24 -1.97 6.51
N ILE A 136 -8.56 -1.73 7.63
CA ILE A 136 -9.11 -1.84 8.98
C ILE A 136 -10.24 -0.81 9.16
N LEU A 137 -10.09 0.37 8.57
CA LEU A 137 -11.11 1.41 8.60
C LEU A 137 -12.33 1.08 7.73
N ILE A 138 -12.15 0.45 6.56
CA ILE A 138 -13.24 0.08 5.65
C ILE A 138 -14.03 -1.13 6.18
N VAL A 139 -13.34 -2.11 6.76
CA VAL A 139 -13.98 -3.33 7.29
C VAL A 139 -14.52 -3.05 8.69
N SER A 140 -15.82 -2.69 8.76
CA SER A 140 -16.48 -2.26 10.00
C SER A 140 -16.36 -3.26 11.15
N GLU A 141 -16.29 -4.57 10.87
CA GLU A 141 -16.14 -5.58 11.92
C GLU A 141 -14.71 -5.62 12.48
N TYR A 142 -13.68 -5.35 11.67
CA TYR A 142 -12.30 -5.18 12.15
C TYR A 142 -12.16 -3.93 13.01
N ARG A 143 -12.80 -2.82 12.61
CA ARG A 143 -12.80 -1.60 13.41
C ARG A 143 -13.33 -1.82 14.83
N LYS A 144 -14.36 -2.66 15.00
CA LYS A 144 -14.92 -2.96 16.33
C LYS A 144 -13.94 -3.74 17.19
N VAL A 145 -13.33 -4.79 16.61
CA VAL A 145 -12.33 -5.60 17.31
C VAL A 145 -11.11 -4.76 17.67
N VAL A 146 -10.57 -3.99 16.74
CA VAL A 146 -9.43 -3.11 17.03
C VAL A 146 -9.78 -2.08 18.10
N LYS A 147 -11.00 -1.51 18.08
CA LYS A 147 -11.43 -0.59 19.13
C LYS A 147 -11.53 -1.28 20.50
N SER A 148 -12.10 -2.48 20.58
CA SER A 148 -12.20 -3.21 21.85
C SER A 148 -10.83 -3.61 22.39
N GLU A 149 -9.92 -4.05 21.52
CA GLU A 149 -8.54 -4.38 21.91
C GLU A 149 -7.77 -3.13 22.39
N LEU A 150 -7.94 -1.98 21.71
CA LEU A 150 -7.33 -0.72 22.14
C LEU A 150 -7.90 -0.23 23.48
N GLU A 151 -9.22 -0.33 23.68
CA GLU A 151 -9.87 0.02 24.94
C GLU A 151 -9.40 -0.88 26.11
N TRP A 152 -9.28 -2.19 25.87
CA TRP A 152 -8.78 -3.14 26.85
C TRP A 152 -7.31 -2.88 27.21
N LYS A 153 -6.48 -2.61 26.19
CA LYS A 153 -5.06 -2.32 26.39
C LYS A 153 -4.87 -1.02 27.18
N TYR A 154 -5.68 0.00 26.89
CA TYR A 154 -5.66 1.27 27.61
C TYR A 154 -6.03 1.09 29.09
N HIS A 155 -7.10 0.35 29.40
CA HIS A 155 -7.47 0.05 30.80
C HIS A 155 -6.38 -0.75 31.53
N THR A 156 -5.75 -1.71 30.85
CA THR A 156 -4.69 -2.54 31.45
C THR A 156 -3.44 -1.72 31.77
N ASP A 157 -3.03 -0.80 30.90
CA ASP A 157 -1.90 0.11 31.17
C ASP A 157 -2.20 1.05 32.35
N GLU A 158 -3.44 1.54 32.48
CA GLU A 158 -3.88 2.38 33.58
C GLU A 158 -3.90 1.63 34.93
N ASP A 159 -4.44 0.41 34.95
CA ASP A 159 -4.44 -0.47 36.14
C ASP A 159 -3.02 -0.86 36.57
N PHE A 160 -2.12 -1.13 35.61
CA PHE A 160 -0.73 -1.44 35.90
C PHE A 160 -0.01 -0.24 36.55
N GLN A 161 -0.21 0.96 36.00
CA GLN A 161 0.38 2.19 36.51
C GLN A 161 -0.14 2.52 37.92
N ASN A 162 -1.45 2.39 38.15
CA ASN A 162 -2.08 2.63 39.45
C ASN A 162 -1.58 1.64 40.52
N ASN A 163 -1.47 0.35 40.17
CA ASN A 163 -0.92 -0.65 41.08
C ASN A 163 0.55 -0.38 41.40
N PHE A 164 1.36 -0.01 40.42
CA PHE A 164 2.78 0.30 40.64
C PHE A 164 2.99 1.50 41.58
N VAL A 165 2.20 2.56 41.42
CA VAL A 165 2.21 3.73 42.33
C VAL A 165 1.75 3.32 43.74
N SER A 166 0.70 2.50 43.86
CA SER A 166 0.24 2.02 45.17
C SER A 166 1.30 1.17 45.89
N TYR A 167 2.02 0.30 45.18
CA TYR A 167 3.10 -0.50 45.76
C TYR A 167 4.30 0.33 46.21
N SER A 168 4.63 1.40 45.48
CA SER A 168 5.75 2.29 45.86
C SER A 168 5.43 3.09 47.12
N ILE A 169 4.20 3.62 47.26
CA ILE A 169 3.77 4.34 48.47
C ILE A 169 3.72 3.43 49.70
N LEU A 170 3.19 2.19 49.56
CA LEU A 170 3.15 1.24 50.67
C LEU A 170 4.55 0.87 51.16
N LYS A 171 5.48 0.67 50.23
CA LYS A 171 6.88 0.37 50.56
C LYS A 171 7.59 1.55 51.23
N GLU A 172 7.26 2.79 50.86
CA GLU A 172 7.79 3.99 51.51
C GLU A 172 7.23 4.16 52.93
N HIS A 173 5.94 3.90 53.13
CA HIS A 173 5.32 3.89 54.45
C HIS A 173 5.87 2.79 55.37
N GLU A 174 6.09 1.57 54.88
CA GLU A 174 6.73 0.51 55.69
C GLU A 174 8.15 0.89 56.14
N ASN A 175 8.94 1.51 55.26
CA ASN A 175 10.29 1.95 55.62
C ASN A 175 10.30 3.10 56.65
N LEU A 176 9.27 3.95 56.67
CA LEU A 176 9.12 5.03 57.66
C LEU A 176 8.66 4.53 59.03
N ILE A 177 7.95 3.40 59.11
CA ILE A 177 7.48 2.80 60.38
C ILE A 177 8.58 1.98 61.07
N LEU A 178 9.58 1.51 60.31
CA LEU A 178 10.71 0.71 60.81
C LEU A 178 11.92 1.55 61.28
N LEU A 179 11.82 2.87 61.28
CA LEU A 179 12.78 3.84 61.82
C LEU A 179 12.28 4.42 63.15
#